data_AF-A0A2E4YS60-F1
#
_entry.id   AF-A0A2E4YS60-F1
#
_cell.length_a   1.000
_cell.length_b   1.000
_cell.length_c   1.000
_cell.angle_alpha   90.00
_cell.angle_beta   90.00
_cell.angle_gamma   90.00
#
_symmetry.space_group_name_H-M   'P 1'
#
loop_
_entity.id
_entity.type
_entity.pdbx_description
1 polymer ?
#
loop_
_entity_poly.entity_id
_entity_poly.type
_entity_poly.pdbx_seq_one_letter_code
_entity_poly.pdbx_strand_id
1 'polypeptide(L)'
;MDNLTKNWFVEGWIDFEYKKYLLLAYLKKIKNSFDKLELYPHLSNIIEHYDDLIRYNEQQANLKSSFQKELNKVDINKLKLHFNSAHQDDMVEKIMEIVDFAIPKLKTSLERGAELYDFIQSKIKMDSVGIIPFYKKEGYLILLVKGDKKANVYRYKSSLIHQNNNRFHGLVTTKIDEFKLSISTSLASIKVDLVKKYSDLPTPATYVVHCSMKFPEIPSIMPIAKRLLLKEVAQAA
;
A
#
# COMPACT_ATOMS: atom_id res chain seq x y z
N MET A 1 -8.13 -10.37 -14.96
CA MET A 1 -7.56 -11.23 -13.91
C MET A 1 -6.25 -10.57 -13.48
N ASP A 2 -6.30 -9.69 -12.48
CA ASP A 2 -5.40 -8.54 -12.43
C ASP A 2 -4.35 -8.52 -11.33
N ASN A 3 -4.40 -9.44 -10.36
CA ASN A 3 -3.40 -9.63 -9.33
C ASN A 3 -3.15 -11.12 -9.08
N LEU A 4 -1.96 -11.41 -8.58
CA LEU A 4 -1.61 -12.70 -8.04
C LEU A 4 -2.52 -12.99 -6.82
N THR A 5 -2.98 -14.23 -6.68
CA THR A 5 -3.82 -14.59 -5.51
C THR A 5 -2.96 -14.59 -4.25
N LYS A 6 -3.59 -14.38 -3.08
CA LYS A 6 -2.87 -14.31 -1.80
C LYS A 6 -1.96 -15.53 -1.57
N ASN A 7 -2.50 -16.72 -1.84
CA ASN A 7 -1.85 -18.00 -1.61
C ASN A 7 -1.30 -18.64 -2.90
N TRP A 8 -0.94 -17.82 -3.89
CA TRP A 8 -0.56 -18.29 -5.23
C TRP A 8 0.56 -19.34 -5.27
N PHE A 9 1.41 -19.41 -4.25
CA PHE A 9 2.54 -20.33 -4.16
C PHE A 9 2.18 -21.69 -3.52
N VAL A 10 1.03 -21.80 -2.85
CA VAL A 10 0.53 -23.03 -2.19
C VAL A 10 -0.80 -23.53 -2.75
N GLU A 11 -1.51 -22.73 -3.56
CA GLU A 11 -2.79 -23.10 -4.16
C GLU A 11 -2.68 -23.48 -5.64
N GLY A 12 -3.60 -24.31 -6.12
CA GLY A 12 -3.69 -24.72 -7.53
C GLY A 12 -2.59 -25.71 -7.91
N TRP A 13 -2.15 -25.67 -9.18
CA TRP A 13 -1.10 -26.57 -9.66
C TRP A 13 0.27 -26.13 -9.15
N ILE A 14 0.84 -26.89 -8.20
CA ILE A 14 2.14 -26.64 -7.57
C ILE A 14 3.24 -27.27 -8.44
N ASP A 15 3.58 -26.54 -9.49
CA ASP A 15 4.67 -26.84 -10.40
C ASP A 15 5.64 -25.65 -10.45
N PHE A 16 6.94 -25.91 -10.30
CA PHE A 16 7.93 -24.84 -10.19
C PHE A 16 7.98 -23.96 -11.44
N GLU A 17 7.97 -24.57 -12.64
CA GLU A 17 8.03 -23.82 -13.89
C GLU A 17 6.81 -22.93 -14.07
N TYR A 18 5.62 -23.50 -13.86
CA TYR A 18 4.36 -22.76 -13.94
C TYR A 18 4.34 -21.57 -12.97
N LYS A 19 4.67 -21.79 -11.69
CA LYS A 19 4.67 -20.75 -10.66
C LYS A 19 5.73 -19.68 -10.93
N LYS A 20 6.91 -20.07 -11.42
CA LYS A 20 7.95 -19.16 -11.89
C LYS A 20 7.43 -18.25 -13.00
N TYR A 21 6.79 -18.79 -14.04
CA TYR A 21 6.25 -17.98 -15.12
C TYR A 21 5.11 -17.06 -14.64
N LEU A 22 4.25 -17.55 -13.76
CA LEU A 22 3.18 -16.76 -13.16
C LEU A 22 3.74 -15.54 -12.41
N LEU A 23 4.76 -15.75 -11.56
CA LEU A 23 5.43 -14.67 -10.84
C LEU A 23 6.12 -13.69 -11.81
N LEU A 24 6.87 -14.19 -12.79
CA LEU A 24 7.58 -13.32 -13.75
C LEU A 24 6.61 -12.47 -14.57
N ALA A 25 5.47 -13.02 -14.99
CA ALA A 25 4.42 -12.27 -15.67
C ALA A 25 3.83 -11.17 -14.78
N TYR A 26 3.56 -11.49 -13.51
CA TYR A 26 3.09 -10.54 -12.51
C TYR A 26 4.10 -9.39 -12.29
N LEU A 27 5.38 -9.71 -12.07
CA LEU A 27 6.44 -8.72 -11.88
C LEU A 27 6.66 -7.85 -13.12
N LYS A 28 6.53 -8.41 -14.33
CA LYS A 28 6.58 -7.64 -15.57
C LYS A 28 5.46 -6.60 -15.64
N LYS A 29 4.24 -6.96 -15.23
CA LYS A 29 3.11 -6.03 -15.17
C LYS A 29 3.37 -4.89 -14.19
N ILE A 30 3.83 -5.23 -12.98
CA ILE A 30 4.23 -4.24 -11.96
C ILE A 30 5.26 -3.27 -12.52
N LYS A 31 6.32 -3.80 -13.14
CA LYS A 31 7.38 -2.99 -13.71
C LYS A 31 6.81 -1.98 -14.70
N ASN A 32 5.93 -2.42 -15.60
CA ASN A 32 5.28 -1.53 -16.56
C ASN A 32 4.43 -0.44 -15.88
N SER A 33 3.74 -0.76 -14.78
CA SER A 33 3.00 0.25 -14.00
C SER A 33 3.95 1.26 -13.33
N PHE A 34 5.05 0.80 -12.74
CA PHE A 34 6.07 1.67 -12.16
C PHE A 34 6.75 2.56 -13.20
N ASP A 35 6.99 2.05 -14.41
CA ASP A 35 7.51 2.83 -15.53
C ASP A 35 6.54 3.94 -15.96
N LYS A 36 5.23 3.75 -15.74
CA LYS A 36 4.19 4.79 -15.90
C LYS A 36 4.01 5.67 -14.66
N LEU A 37 4.84 5.49 -13.64
CA LEU A 37 4.76 6.18 -12.35
C LEU A 37 3.45 5.88 -11.60
N GLU A 38 2.81 4.74 -11.84
CA GLU A 38 1.61 4.24 -11.17
C GLU A 38 2.02 3.33 -9.99
N LEU A 39 1.98 3.87 -8.77
CA LEU A 39 2.56 3.19 -7.61
C LEU A 39 1.59 2.23 -6.92
N TYR A 40 0.37 2.67 -6.67
CA TYR A 40 -0.68 1.90 -6.00
C TYR A 40 -1.75 1.42 -7.00
N PRO A 41 -2.37 0.25 -6.78
CA PRO A 41 -2.22 -0.64 -5.62
C PRO A 41 -0.99 -1.57 -5.68
N HIS A 42 -0.20 -1.52 -6.75
CA HIS A 42 0.87 -2.49 -7.02
C HIS A 42 1.90 -2.61 -5.89
N LEU A 43 2.37 -1.50 -5.32
CA LEU A 43 3.31 -1.53 -4.19
C LEU A 43 2.73 -2.28 -2.98
N SER A 44 1.46 -2.00 -2.61
CA SER A 44 0.79 -2.68 -1.50
C SER A 44 0.70 -4.20 -1.74
N ASN A 45 0.34 -4.61 -2.96
CA ASN A 45 0.21 -6.02 -3.28
C ASN A 45 1.56 -6.76 -3.22
N ILE A 46 2.65 -6.12 -3.65
CA ILE A 46 4.00 -6.70 -3.55
C ILE A 46 4.41 -6.88 -2.10
N ILE A 47 4.14 -5.88 -1.25
CA ILE A 47 4.39 -5.95 0.19
C ILE A 47 3.65 -7.16 0.78
N GLU A 48 2.35 -7.29 0.50
CA GLU A 48 1.53 -8.41 0.99
C GLU A 48 2.09 -9.77 0.56
N HIS A 49 2.41 -9.96 -0.73
CA HIS A 49 2.97 -11.22 -1.21
C HIS A 49 4.36 -11.51 -0.64
N TYR A 50 5.21 -10.49 -0.46
CA TYR A 50 6.52 -10.65 0.13
C TYR A 50 6.41 -11.08 1.60
N ASP A 51 5.55 -10.41 2.38
CA ASP A 51 5.32 -10.71 3.80
C ASP A 51 4.74 -12.13 3.99
N ASP A 52 3.84 -12.55 3.10
CA ASP A 52 3.28 -13.91 3.13
C ASP A 52 4.35 -14.98 2.86
N LEU A 53 5.28 -14.74 1.92
CA LEU A 53 6.38 -15.67 1.65
C LEU A 53 7.41 -15.71 2.80
N ILE A 54 7.76 -14.57 3.37
CA ILE A 54 8.68 -14.51 4.51
C ILE A 54 8.09 -15.26 5.70
N ARG A 55 6.81 -15.02 6.02
CA ARG A 55 6.11 -15.72 7.09
C ARG A 55 6.09 -17.23 6.87
N TYR A 56 5.84 -17.68 5.64
CA TYR A 56 5.87 -19.11 5.31
C TYR A 56 7.27 -19.72 5.51
N ASN A 57 8.31 -19.03 5.02
CA ASN A 57 9.69 -19.48 5.14
C ASN A 57 10.14 -19.59 6.61
N GLU A 58 9.79 -18.60 7.44
CA GLU A 58 10.08 -18.61 8.88
C GLU A 58 9.35 -19.73 9.62
N GLN A 59 8.07 -19.97 9.30
CA GLN A 59 7.30 -21.07 9.89
C GLN A 59 7.92 -22.43 9.56
N GLN A 60 8.36 -22.64 8.33
CA GLN A 60 9.02 -23.89 7.93
C GLN A 60 10.38 -24.09 8.63
N ALA A 61 11.18 -23.03 8.75
CA ALA A 61 12.44 -23.09 9.49
C ALA A 61 12.23 -23.44 10.98
N ASN A 62 11.18 -22.89 11.60
CA ASN A 62 10.81 -23.17 12.98
C ASN A 62 10.32 -24.61 13.18
N LEU A 63 9.57 -25.17 12.22
CA LEU A 63 9.15 -26.57 12.25
C LEU A 63 10.36 -27.53 12.13
N LYS A 64 11.25 -27.29 11.16
CA LYS A 64 12.47 -28.09 10.99
C LYS A 64 13.37 -28.07 12.22
N SER A 65 13.58 -26.90 12.83
CA SER A 65 14.44 -26.74 14.01
C SER A 65 13.81 -27.32 15.29
N SER A 66 12.49 -27.22 15.47
CA SER A 66 11.78 -27.84 16.60
C SER A 66 11.85 -29.36 16.50
N PHE A 67 11.67 -29.91 15.30
CA PHE A 67 11.79 -31.34 15.05
C PHE A 67 13.22 -31.87 15.29
N GLN A 68 14.25 -31.17 14.81
CA GLN A 68 15.65 -31.54 15.09
C GLN A 68 15.99 -31.52 16.60
N LYS A 69 15.40 -30.60 17.37
CA LYS A 69 15.58 -30.55 18.83
C LYS A 69 14.89 -31.71 19.55
N GLU A 70 13.77 -32.21 19.03
CA GLU A 70 13.07 -33.40 19.55
C GLU A 70 13.79 -34.71 19.20
N LEU A 71 14.37 -34.81 17.99
CA LEU A 71 15.17 -35.96 17.57
C LEU A 71 16.43 -36.16 18.43
N ASN A 72 17.02 -35.09 18.97
CA ASN A 72 18.14 -35.19 19.90
C ASN A 72 17.76 -35.72 21.28
N LYS A 73 16.46 -35.94 21.57
CA LYS A 73 15.95 -36.41 22.87
C LYS A 73 15.19 -37.74 22.81
N VAL A 74 14.88 -38.27 21.62
CA VAL A 74 14.05 -39.48 21.46
C VAL A 74 14.69 -40.47 20.48
N ASP A 75 14.62 -41.75 20.86
CA ASP A 75 15.13 -42.92 20.15
C ASP A 75 14.70 -42.93 18.67
N ILE A 76 15.68 -42.78 17.77
CA ILE A 76 15.57 -42.45 16.34
C ILE A 76 14.75 -43.51 15.55
N ASN A 77 14.54 -44.70 16.12
CA ASN A 77 13.85 -45.81 15.47
C ASN A 77 12.32 -45.81 15.62
N LYS A 78 11.73 -45.07 16.57
CA LYS A 78 10.26 -45.07 16.80
C LYS A 78 9.48 -43.95 16.11
N LEU A 79 10.16 -42.94 15.55
CA LEU A 79 9.52 -41.74 14.98
C LEU A 79 9.26 -41.80 13.46
N LYS A 80 9.81 -42.78 12.74
CA LYS A 80 9.58 -42.95 11.29
C LYS A 80 8.11 -43.25 10.92
N LEU A 81 7.26 -43.56 11.90
CA LEU A 81 5.85 -43.95 11.67
C LEU A 81 4.87 -42.77 11.67
N HIS A 82 5.26 -41.58 12.13
CA HIS A 82 4.40 -40.37 12.09
C HIS A 82 4.68 -39.44 10.90
N PHE A 83 5.64 -39.80 10.04
CA PHE A 83 5.99 -39.07 8.81
C PHE A 83 5.56 -39.87 7.57
N ASN A 84 4.31 -40.37 7.57
CA ASN A 84 3.77 -41.18 6.48
C ASN A 84 3.03 -40.30 5.46
N SER A 85 3.77 -39.69 4.54
CA SER A 85 3.53 -39.85 3.11
C SER A 85 4.67 -39.20 2.31
N ALA A 86 5.47 -39.98 1.58
CA ALA A 86 6.56 -39.49 0.73
C ALA A 86 6.12 -38.41 -0.30
N HIS A 87 4.82 -38.35 -0.61
CA HIS A 87 4.22 -37.35 -1.49
C HIS A 87 4.10 -35.96 -0.85
N GLN A 88 3.98 -35.88 0.48
CA GLN A 88 3.87 -34.61 1.19
C GLN A 88 5.23 -33.90 1.30
N ASP A 89 6.33 -34.66 1.36
CA ASP A 89 7.68 -34.13 1.41
C ASP A 89 8.11 -33.52 0.05
N ASP A 90 7.87 -34.23 -1.06
CA ASP A 90 8.13 -33.72 -2.42
C ASP A 90 7.34 -32.44 -2.74
N MET A 91 6.09 -32.33 -2.26
CA MET A 91 5.30 -31.11 -2.42
C MET A 91 5.87 -29.94 -1.62
N VAL A 92 6.32 -30.17 -0.38
CA VAL A 92 6.94 -29.14 0.46
C VAL A 92 8.26 -28.68 -0.15
N GLU A 93 9.09 -29.59 -0.66
CA GLU A 93 10.33 -29.25 -1.36
C GLU A 93 10.08 -28.36 -2.59
N LYS A 94 9.08 -28.70 -3.41
CA LYS A 94 8.67 -27.87 -4.57
C LYS A 94 8.19 -26.48 -4.16
N ILE A 95 7.40 -26.39 -3.08
CA ILE A 95 6.96 -25.09 -2.56
C ILE A 95 8.18 -24.29 -2.09
N MET A 96 9.13 -24.91 -1.38
CA MET A 96 10.34 -24.23 -0.93
C MET A 96 11.18 -23.72 -2.11
N GLU A 97 11.31 -24.50 -3.19
CA GLU A 97 11.99 -24.06 -4.41
C GLU A 97 11.31 -22.82 -5.03
N ILE A 98 9.97 -22.81 -5.06
CA ILE A 98 9.19 -21.65 -5.51
C ILE A 98 9.44 -20.43 -4.60
N VAL A 99 9.42 -20.62 -3.28
CA VAL A 99 9.62 -19.55 -2.28
C VAL A 99 11.03 -18.96 -2.41
N ASP A 100 12.06 -19.81 -2.48
CA ASP A 100 13.46 -19.41 -2.60
C ASP A 100 13.73 -18.65 -3.90
N PHE A 101 13.05 -19.03 -4.99
CA PHE A 101 13.09 -18.28 -6.25
C PHE A 101 12.34 -16.94 -6.16
N ALA A 102 11.19 -16.91 -5.47
CA ALA A 102 10.28 -15.78 -5.47
C ALA A 102 10.74 -14.61 -4.58
N ILE A 103 11.23 -14.90 -3.37
CA ILE A 103 11.68 -13.90 -2.38
C ILE A 103 12.64 -12.86 -2.99
N PRO A 104 13.77 -13.25 -3.62
CA PRO A 104 14.72 -12.26 -4.15
C PRO A 104 14.11 -11.43 -5.28
N LYS A 105 13.23 -11.99 -6.11
CA LYS A 105 12.59 -11.26 -7.22
C LYS A 105 11.55 -10.25 -6.74
N LEU A 106 10.76 -10.61 -5.74
CA LEU A 106 9.83 -9.71 -5.08
C LEU A 106 10.58 -8.60 -4.35
N LYS A 107 11.68 -8.93 -3.66
CA LYS A 107 12.53 -7.95 -2.96
C LYS A 107 13.08 -6.89 -3.93
N THR A 108 13.64 -7.28 -5.07
CA THR A 108 14.11 -6.30 -6.08
C THR A 108 12.97 -5.39 -6.57
N SER A 109 11.77 -5.93 -6.73
CA SER A 109 10.61 -5.15 -7.18
C SER A 109 10.09 -4.22 -6.08
N LEU A 110 10.16 -4.64 -4.82
CA LEU A 110 9.85 -3.85 -3.63
C LEU A 110 10.81 -2.68 -3.50
N GLU A 111 12.13 -2.91 -3.64
CA GLU A 111 13.17 -1.88 -3.61
C GLU A 111 12.91 -0.81 -4.67
N ARG A 112 12.64 -1.20 -5.92
CA ARG A 112 12.23 -0.27 -6.98
C ARG A 112 10.96 0.52 -6.63
N GLY A 113 9.98 -0.14 -6.02
CA GLY A 113 8.74 0.51 -5.58
C GLY A 113 8.96 1.51 -4.44
N ALA A 114 9.89 1.21 -3.52
CA ALA A 114 10.29 2.11 -2.44
C ALA A 114 11.04 3.33 -2.98
N GLU A 115 11.99 3.14 -3.90
CA GLU A 115 12.68 4.24 -4.59
C GLU A 115 11.69 5.15 -5.32
N LEU A 116 10.71 4.57 -6.03
CA LEU A 116 9.66 5.33 -6.70
C LEU A 116 8.77 6.08 -5.70
N TYR A 117 8.42 5.46 -4.58
CA TYR A 117 7.66 6.11 -3.51
C TYR A 117 8.42 7.32 -2.96
N ASP A 118 9.69 7.16 -2.60
CA ASP A 118 10.54 8.22 -2.08
C ASP A 118 10.70 9.36 -3.10
N PHE A 119 10.88 9.00 -4.38
CA PHE A 119 10.95 9.96 -5.46
C PHE A 119 9.66 10.79 -5.56
N ILE A 120 8.49 10.17 -5.61
CA ILE A 120 7.20 10.87 -5.72
C ILE A 120 6.95 11.70 -4.47
N GLN A 121 7.18 11.14 -3.28
CA GLN A 121 7.00 11.82 -2.00
C GLN A 121 7.88 13.08 -1.92
N SER A 122 9.13 13.03 -2.42
CA SER A 122 10.03 14.19 -2.44
C SER A 122 9.49 15.39 -3.25
N LYS A 123 8.54 15.14 -4.17
CA LYS A 123 7.91 16.16 -5.03
C LYS A 123 6.57 16.63 -4.49
N ILE A 124 6.08 16.04 -3.40
CA ILE A 124 4.80 16.36 -2.77
C ILE A 124 5.08 17.15 -1.49
N LYS A 125 4.48 18.34 -1.40
CA LYS A 125 4.43 19.15 -0.18
C LYS A 125 2.99 19.34 0.24
N MET A 126 2.75 19.41 1.54
CA MET A 126 1.42 19.66 2.08
C MET A 126 1.48 20.82 3.06
N ASP A 127 0.55 21.76 2.88
CA ASP A 127 0.44 22.97 3.67
C ASP A 127 -1.01 23.17 4.13
N SER A 128 -1.21 24.03 5.12
CA SER A 128 -2.55 24.41 5.57
C SER A 128 -3.01 25.70 4.87
N VAL A 129 -4.32 25.78 4.61
CA VAL A 129 -4.91 26.96 3.96
C VAL A 129 -5.62 27.81 5.01
N GLY A 130 -4.95 28.90 5.39
CA GLY A 130 -5.43 29.84 6.39
C GLY A 130 -5.50 29.23 7.79
N ILE A 131 -6.46 29.68 8.60
CA ILE A 131 -6.62 29.20 9.97
C ILE A 131 -7.21 27.78 9.96
N ILE A 132 -6.55 26.87 10.68
CA ILE A 132 -7.03 25.51 10.92
C ILE A 132 -7.90 25.50 12.18
N PRO A 133 -9.13 24.98 12.12
CA PRO A 133 -9.99 24.83 13.29
C PRO A 133 -9.44 23.78 14.28
N PHE A 134 -9.95 23.79 15.51
CA PHE A 134 -9.66 22.74 16.49
C PHE A 134 -10.16 21.36 16.03
N TYR A 135 -11.34 21.30 15.42
CA TYR A 135 -11.89 20.07 14.88
C TYR A 135 -11.37 19.80 13.46
N LYS A 136 -10.51 18.80 13.32
CA LYS A 136 -9.80 18.47 12.06
C LYS A 136 -10.23 17.15 11.42
N LYS A 137 -11.27 16.50 11.94
CA LYS A 137 -11.69 15.16 11.45
C LYS A 137 -12.38 15.21 10.08
N GLU A 138 -12.75 16.39 9.58
CA GLU A 138 -13.30 16.56 8.24
C GLU A 138 -12.98 17.95 7.70
N GLY A 139 -12.99 18.06 6.38
CA GLY A 139 -12.70 19.32 5.70
C GLY A 139 -12.35 19.10 4.23
N TYR A 140 -11.48 19.96 3.71
CA TYR A 140 -11.13 19.96 2.29
C TYR A 140 -9.64 19.72 2.06
N LEU A 141 -9.34 18.98 1.00
CA LEU A 141 -8.01 18.75 0.48
C LEU A 141 -7.98 19.28 -0.95
N ILE A 142 -7.15 20.30 -1.19
CA ILE A 142 -6.95 20.88 -2.50
C ILE A 142 -5.69 20.27 -3.11
N LEU A 143 -5.79 19.67 -4.28
CA LEU A 143 -4.65 19.14 -5.01
C LEU A 143 -4.26 20.08 -6.14
N LEU A 144 -2.99 20.49 -6.13
CA LEU A 144 -2.34 21.29 -7.16
C LEU A 144 -1.19 20.52 -7.79
N VAL A 145 -1.29 20.24 -9.09
CA VAL A 145 -0.24 19.57 -9.85
C VAL A 145 0.45 20.58 -10.77
N LYS A 146 1.78 20.66 -10.72
CA LYS A 146 2.54 21.58 -11.58
C LYS A 146 2.26 21.28 -13.05
N GLY A 147 1.91 22.31 -13.79
CA GLY A 147 1.56 22.24 -15.21
C GLY A 147 0.05 22.13 -15.46
N ASP A 148 -0.72 21.71 -14.46
CA ASP A 148 -2.18 21.73 -14.53
C ASP A 148 -2.66 23.11 -14.09
N LYS A 149 -3.40 23.82 -14.94
CA LYS A 149 -4.01 25.12 -14.62
C LYS A 149 -5.30 24.97 -13.81
N LYS A 150 -5.35 23.95 -12.95
CA LYS A 150 -6.55 23.59 -12.18
C LYS A 150 -6.21 23.09 -10.78
N ALA A 151 -7.17 23.27 -9.89
CA ALA A 151 -7.15 22.79 -8.52
C ALA A 151 -8.29 21.79 -8.33
N ASN A 152 -7.94 20.53 -8.08
CA ASN A 152 -8.95 19.51 -7.76
C ASN A 152 -9.27 19.60 -6.27
N VAL A 153 -10.55 19.63 -5.92
CA VAL A 153 -10.98 19.71 -4.52
C VAL A 153 -11.62 18.39 -4.10
N TYR A 154 -11.12 17.88 -2.98
CA TYR A 154 -11.60 16.69 -2.33
C TYR A 154 -12.15 17.04 -0.97
N ARG A 155 -13.31 16.49 -0.62
CA ARG A 155 -13.77 16.47 0.77
C ARG A 155 -13.17 15.26 1.45
N TYR A 156 -12.61 15.43 2.65
CA TYR A 156 -12.13 14.31 3.44
C TYR A 156 -12.93 14.17 4.74
N LYS A 157 -13.00 12.92 5.22
CA LYS A 157 -13.53 12.57 6.52
C LYS A 157 -12.67 11.48 7.15
N SER A 158 -12.18 11.73 8.35
CA SER A 158 -11.46 10.78 9.17
C SER A 158 -12.40 10.11 10.16
N SER A 159 -12.32 8.79 10.24
CA SER A 159 -13.07 7.97 11.19
C SER A 159 -12.13 7.09 11.99
N LEU A 160 -12.49 6.80 13.24
CA LEU A 160 -11.85 5.74 14.01
C LEU A 160 -12.49 4.42 13.62
N ILE A 161 -11.69 3.50 13.12
CA ILE A 161 -12.08 2.14 12.76
C ILE A 161 -11.48 1.21 13.82
N HIS A 162 -12.32 0.38 14.42
CA HIS A 162 -11.88 -0.65 15.36
C HIS A 162 -11.74 -1.97 14.62
N GLN A 163 -10.55 -2.56 14.62
CA GLN A 163 -10.33 -3.90 14.07
C GLN A 163 -9.38 -4.68 14.98
N ASN A 164 -9.83 -5.85 15.45
CA ASN A 164 -9.05 -6.79 16.28
C ASN A 164 -8.29 -6.13 17.43
N ASN A 165 -9.00 -5.35 18.26
CA ASN A 165 -8.47 -4.60 19.41
C ASN A 165 -7.49 -3.45 19.09
N ASN A 166 -7.21 -3.19 17.81
CA ASN A 166 -6.44 -2.03 17.35
C ASN A 166 -7.36 -0.91 16.82
N ARG A 167 -7.00 0.33 17.13
CA ARG A 167 -7.68 1.54 16.62
C ARG A 167 -6.93 2.05 15.40
N PHE A 168 -7.59 2.09 14.26
CA PHE A 168 -7.07 2.65 13.02
C PHE A 168 -7.79 3.94 12.69
N HIS A 169 -7.06 4.94 12.19
CA HIS A 169 -7.69 6.11 11.60
C HIS A 169 -7.96 5.82 10.12
N GLY A 170 -9.22 5.65 9.75
CA GLY A 170 -9.67 5.65 8.36
C GLY A 170 -9.71 7.07 7.81
N LEU A 171 -9.46 7.22 6.51
CA LEU A 171 -9.60 8.48 5.78
C LEU A 171 -10.30 8.23 4.45
N VAL A 172 -11.50 8.77 4.31
CA VAL A 172 -12.26 8.76 3.06
C VAL A 172 -12.09 10.11 2.39
N THR A 173 -11.83 10.11 1.08
CA THR A 173 -11.74 11.33 0.27
C THR A 173 -12.65 11.21 -0.94
N THR A 174 -13.47 12.21 -1.20
CA THR A 174 -14.38 12.25 -2.34
C THR A 174 -14.12 13.51 -3.15
N LYS A 175 -13.94 13.39 -4.47
CA LYS A 175 -13.81 14.58 -5.34
C LYS A 175 -15.15 15.30 -5.36
N ILE A 176 -15.16 16.60 -5.05
CA ILE A 176 -16.38 17.41 -4.98
C ILE A 176 -16.39 18.56 -5.98
N ASP A 177 -15.20 19.06 -6.38
CA ASP A 177 -15.12 20.23 -7.25
C ASP A 177 -13.79 20.31 -8.01
N GLU A 178 -13.73 21.20 -9.00
CA GLU A 178 -12.54 21.55 -9.77
C GLU A 178 -12.55 23.04 -10.11
N PHE A 179 -11.50 23.76 -9.71
CA PHE A 179 -11.35 25.19 -9.98
C PHE A 179 -10.25 25.45 -11.00
N LYS A 180 -10.46 26.37 -11.94
CA LYS A 180 -9.39 26.85 -12.82
C LYS A 180 -8.55 27.89 -12.08
N LEU A 181 -7.24 27.69 -12.08
CA LEU A 181 -6.31 28.62 -11.45
C LEU A 181 -6.13 29.86 -12.34
N SER A 182 -6.36 31.02 -11.77
CA SER A 182 -6.15 32.33 -12.38
C SER A 182 -5.59 33.28 -11.30
N ILE A 183 -5.21 34.49 -11.72
CA ILE A 183 -4.73 35.53 -10.79
C ILE A 183 -5.79 35.88 -9.73
N SER A 184 -7.08 35.74 -10.06
CA SER A 184 -8.19 35.98 -9.13
C SER A 184 -8.54 34.78 -8.26
N THR A 185 -8.07 33.57 -8.60
CA THR A 185 -8.40 32.33 -7.89
C THR A 185 -7.25 31.89 -6.99
N SER A 186 -7.18 32.48 -5.80
CA SER A 186 -6.23 32.09 -4.75
C SER A 186 -6.74 30.88 -3.93
N LEU A 187 -5.85 30.20 -3.21
CA LEU A 187 -6.27 29.12 -2.29
C LEU A 187 -7.25 29.62 -1.21
N ALA A 188 -7.07 30.85 -0.74
CA ALA A 188 -7.96 31.47 0.23
C ALA A 188 -9.35 31.74 -0.37
N SER A 189 -9.43 32.24 -1.61
CA SER A 189 -10.72 32.45 -2.27
C SER A 189 -11.43 31.13 -2.55
N ILE A 190 -10.71 30.08 -2.96
CA ILE A 190 -11.27 28.73 -3.10
C ILE A 190 -11.87 28.26 -1.77
N LYS A 191 -11.17 28.44 -0.64
CA LYS A 191 -11.70 28.07 0.69
C LYS A 191 -13.00 28.82 1.00
N VAL A 192 -13.05 30.13 0.74
CA VAL A 192 -14.25 30.94 0.95
C VAL A 192 -15.41 30.47 0.07
N ASP A 193 -15.16 30.17 -1.20
CA ASP A 193 -16.17 29.68 -2.14
C ASP A 193 -16.71 28.31 -1.71
N LEU A 194 -15.85 27.41 -1.22
CA LEU A 194 -16.26 26.11 -0.70
C LEU A 194 -17.18 26.25 0.53
N VAL A 195 -16.86 27.15 1.47
CA VAL A 195 -17.70 27.39 2.66
C VAL A 195 -19.06 27.97 2.28
N LYS A 196 -19.11 28.85 1.27
CA LYS A 196 -20.38 29.40 0.77
C LYS A 196 -21.23 28.36 0.06
N LYS A 197 -20.59 27.46 -0.70
CA LYS A 197 -21.26 26.42 -1.50
C LYS A 197 -21.73 25.24 -0.63
N TYR A 198 -20.96 24.89 0.40
CA TYR A 198 -21.20 23.76 1.29
C TYR A 198 -21.33 24.25 2.74
N SER A 199 -22.56 24.63 3.11
CA SER A 199 -22.87 25.23 4.42
C SER A 199 -22.79 24.26 5.60
N ASP A 200 -22.66 22.96 5.35
CA ASP A 200 -22.52 21.92 6.36
C ASP A 200 -21.13 21.94 7.04
N LEU A 201 -20.15 22.63 6.45
CA LEU A 201 -18.81 22.82 7.00
C LEU A 201 -18.43 24.31 7.03
N PRO A 202 -18.91 25.08 8.02
CA PRO A 202 -18.65 26.52 8.10
C PRO A 202 -17.18 26.85 8.43
N THR A 203 -16.52 25.99 9.21
CA THR A 203 -15.09 26.14 9.59
C THR A 203 -14.31 24.87 9.23
N PRO A 204 -14.04 24.61 7.94
CA PRO A 204 -13.38 23.40 7.50
C PRO A 204 -11.87 23.47 7.74
N ALA A 205 -11.28 22.36 8.17
CA ALA A 205 -9.84 22.18 8.11
C ALA A 205 -9.43 21.94 6.64
N THR A 206 -8.84 22.96 6.01
CA THR A 206 -8.45 22.92 4.60
C THR A 206 -6.94 22.76 4.47
N TYR A 207 -6.53 21.74 3.75
CA TYR A 207 -5.13 21.48 3.40
C TYR A 207 -4.94 21.59 1.89
N VAL A 208 -3.74 21.95 1.48
CA VAL A 208 -3.32 21.97 0.09
C VAL A 208 -2.14 21.04 -0.10
N VAL A 209 -2.18 20.26 -1.18
CA VAL A 209 -1.07 19.42 -1.61
C VAL A 209 -0.51 19.99 -2.91
N HIS A 210 0.75 20.35 -2.87
CA HIS A 210 1.53 20.84 -4.00
C HIS A 210 2.39 19.72 -4.54
N CYS A 211 2.13 19.32 -5.79
CA CYS A 211 2.95 18.36 -6.50
C CYS A 211 3.80 19.09 -7.55
N SER A 212 5.13 19.11 -7.38
CA SER A 212 6.03 19.88 -8.23
C SER A 212 6.29 19.25 -9.60
N MET A 213 5.74 18.06 -9.85
CA MET A 213 5.88 17.30 -11.10
C MET A 213 4.56 16.60 -11.42
N LYS A 214 4.36 16.21 -12.68
CA LYS A 214 3.16 15.50 -13.11
C LYS A 214 3.29 14.01 -12.82
N PHE A 215 2.38 13.50 -11.99
CA PHE A 215 2.21 12.06 -11.73
C PHE A 215 0.73 11.68 -11.85
N PRO A 216 0.42 10.39 -12.04
CA PRO A 216 -0.94 9.89 -11.93
C PRO A 216 -1.60 10.28 -10.60
N GLU A 217 -2.73 10.98 -10.65
CA GLU A 217 -3.41 11.50 -9.46
C GLU A 217 -3.92 10.39 -8.55
N ILE A 218 -4.68 9.44 -9.09
CA ILE A 218 -5.34 8.38 -8.31
C ILE A 218 -4.35 7.31 -7.83
N PRO A 219 -3.49 6.72 -8.68
CA PRO A 219 -2.63 5.62 -8.23
C PRO A 219 -1.35 6.08 -7.54
N SER A 220 -1.02 7.38 -7.52
CA SER A 220 0.28 7.83 -6.98
C SER A 220 0.18 9.02 -6.03
N ILE A 221 -0.36 10.16 -6.47
CA ILE A 221 -0.39 11.37 -5.64
C ILE A 221 -1.36 11.21 -4.47
N MET A 222 -2.59 10.77 -4.74
CA MET A 222 -3.67 10.72 -3.76
C MET A 222 -3.38 9.78 -2.58
N PRO A 223 -2.85 8.55 -2.76
CA PRO A 223 -2.47 7.69 -1.64
C PRO A 223 -1.41 8.33 -0.72
N ILE A 224 -0.43 9.03 -1.30
CA ILE A 224 0.60 9.73 -0.53
C ILE A 224 0.00 10.93 0.21
N ALA A 225 -0.81 11.72 -0.48
CA ALA A 225 -1.53 12.86 0.09
C ALA A 225 -2.42 12.43 1.28
N LYS A 226 -3.14 11.32 1.15
CA LYS A 226 -3.93 10.72 2.24
C LYS A 226 -3.08 10.36 3.44
N ARG A 227 -1.90 9.75 3.23
CA ARG A 227 -0.97 9.38 4.32
C ARG A 227 -0.44 10.62 5.04
N LEU A 228 -0.12 11.69 4.31
CA LEU A 228 0.30 12.96 4.90
C LEU A 228 -0.83 13.62 5.69
N LEU A 229 -2.03 13.69 5.11
CA LEU A 229 -3.21 14.25 5.77
C LEU A 229 -3.58 13.50 7.04
N LEU A 230 -3.49 12.16 7.04
CA LEU A 230 -3.73 11.34 8.21
C LEU A 230 -2.76 11.68 9.35
N LYS A 231 -1.48 11.93 9.04
CA LYS A 231 -0.48 12.33 10.04
C LYS A 231 -0.82 13.67 10.68
N GLU A 232 -1.21 14.67 9.89
CA GLU A 232 -1.62 15.99 10.42
C GLU A 232 -2.88 15.94 11.28
N VAL A 233 -3.87 15.15 10.84
CA VAL A 233 -5.13 14.99 11.58
C VAL A 233 -4.91 14.21 12.88
N ALA A 234 -4.02 13.21 12.87
CA ALA A 234 -3.72 12.39 14.05
C ALA A 234 -2.80 13.09 15.07
N GLN A 235 -1.82 13.89 14.63
CA GLN A 235 -0.95 14.64 15.55
C GLN A 235 -1.69 15.72 16.35
N ALA A 236 -2.87 16.13 15.88
CA ALA A 236 -3.70 17.14 16.51
C ALA A 236 -4.81 16.57 17.41
N ALA A 237 -4.89 15.23 17.53
CA ALA A 237 -5.87 14.51 18.34
C ALA A 237 -5.23 14.01 19.63
#